data_AF-A0A845K2T7-F1
#
_entry.id   AF-A0A845K2T7-F1
#
_cell.length_a   1.000
_cell.length_b   1.000
_cell.length_c   1.000
_cell.angle_alpha   90.00
_cell.angle_beta   90.00
_cell.angle_gamma   90.00
#
_symmetry.space_group_name_H-M   'P 1'
#
loop_
_entity.id
_entity.type
_entity.pdbx_description
1 polymer ?
#
loop_
_entity_poly.entity_id
_entity_poly.type
_entity_poly.pdbx_seq_one_letter_code
_entity_poly.pdbx_strand_id
1 'polypeptide(L)'
;MTNIQSLRKVDFLQSLPGDALENLGSHCTVHELEKETVLFQDGEEGSSMYIILSGELIVSKDGIEIARRYKGDYIGEMSLVGAKPRSATVKSTMPTVENLFELMSMIDAAKRASEKPVVAVIPYFGFARQDRKDKPRVAIGSKMVAMMLETAGADRVM
;
A
#
# COMPACT_ATOMS: atom_id res chain seq x y z
N MET A 1 -4.73 6.99 -19.95
CA MET A 1 -4.68 8.44 -19.66
C MET A 1 -4.47 8.61 -18.17
N THR A 2 -3.41 9.31 -17.78
CA THR A 2 -3.07 9.62 -16.38
C THR A 2 -4.20 10.46 -15.77
N ASN A 3 -4.77 10.00 -14.65
CA ASN A 3 -5.83 10.75 -13.97
C ASN A 3 -5.23 11.97 -13.26
N ILE A 4 -5.35 13.15 -13.87
CA ILE A 4 -4.83 14.44 -13.38
C ILE A 4 -5.30 14.75 -11.94
N GLN A 5 -6.51 14.30 -11.56
CA GLN A 5 -7.04 14.50 -10.20
C GLN A 5 -6.23 13.75 -9.14
N SER A 6 -5.53 12.68 -9.51
CA SER A 6 -4.64 11.97 -8.60
C SER A 6 -3.35 12.76 -8.33
N LEU A 7 -2.81 13.46 -9.33
CA LEU A 7 -1.60 14.28 -9.18
C LEU A 7 -1.83 15.47 -8.24
N ARG A 8 -3.02 16.06 -8.26
CA ARG A 8 -3.43 17.10 -7.31
C ARG A 8 -3.46 16.65 -5.84
N LYS A 9 -3.33 15.36 -5.53
CA LYS A 9 -3.27 14.90 -4.13
C LYS A 9 -1.86 14.97 -3.54
N VAL A 10 -0.85 15.16 -4.38
CA VAL A 10 0.54 15.28 -3.94
C VAL A 10 0.79 16.72 -3.50
N ASP A 11 1.25 16.92 -2.27
CA ASP A 11 1.34 18.23 -1.61
C ASP A 11 2.04 19.30 -2.46
N PHE A 12 3.18 18.98 -3.07
CA PHE A 12 3.92 19.95 -3.88
C PHE A 12 3.36 20.17 -5.29
N LEU A 13 2.47 19.28 -5.77
CA LEU A 13 1.80 19.41 -7.08
C LEU A 13 0.46 20.14 -6.96
N GLN A 14 -0.10 20.28 -5.75
CA GLN A 14 -1.39 20.94 -5.51
C GLN A 14 -1.43 22.38 -6.04
N SER A 15 -0.33 23.10 -5.91
CA SER A 15 -0.19 24.51 -6.29
C SER A 15 0.07 24.73 -7.78
N LEU A 16 0.31 23.68 -8.55
CA LEU A 16 0.60 23.82 -9.98
C LEU A 16 -0.66 24.21 -10.78
N PRO A 17 -0.51 25.11 -11.77
CA PRO A 17 -1.54 25.40 -12.76
C PRO A 17 -2.06 24.13 -13.48
N GLY A 18 -3.30 24.15 -13.94
CA GLY A 18 -3.95 22.98 -14.55
C GLY A 18 -3.25 22.48 -15.82
N ASP A 19 -2.81 23.41 -16.67
CA ASP A 19 -2.01 23.16 -17.86
C ASP A 19 -0.62 22.58 -17.54
N ALA A 20 0.04 23.06 -16.48
CA ALA A 20 1.29 22.49 -16.00
C ALA A 20 1.13 21.05 -15.50
N LEU A 21 0.03 20.74 -14.82
CA LEU A 21 -0.30 19.38 -14.37
C LEU A 21 -0.64 18.45 -15.53
N GLU A 22 -1.34 18.95 -16.55
CA GLU A 22 -1.62 18.21 -17.79
C GLU A 22 -0.33 17.85 -18.52
N ASN A 23 0.55 18.83 -18.68
CA ASN A 23 1.85 18.62 -19.32
C ASN A 23 2.72 17.64 -18.52
N LEU A 24 2.76 17.73 -17.20
CA LEU A 24 3.44 16.74 -16.37
C LEU A 24 2.83 15.34 -16.57
N GLY A 25 1.51 15.24 -16.50
CA GLY A 25 0.77 13.99 -16.65
C GLY A 25 0.96 13.31 -18.02
N SER A 26 1.20 14.07 -19.10
CA SER A 26 1.48 13.53 -20.43
C SER A 26 2.90 12.97 -20.59
N HIS A 27 3.83 13.39 -19.73
CA HIS A 27 5.22 12.90 -19.72
C HIS A 27 5.49 11.87 -18.62
N CYS A 28 4.50 11.55 -17.79
CA CYS A 28 4.60 10.49 -16.79
C CYS A 28 4.31 9.11 -17.39
N THR A 29 5.15 8.14 -17.06
CA THR A 29 4.89 6.72 -17.32
C THR A 29 4.21 6.10 -16.11
N VAL A 30 3.13 5.35 -16.33
CA VAL A 30 2.49 4.55 -15.28
C VAL A 30 3.23 3.23 -15.16
N HIS A 31 3.75 2.94 -13.97
CA HIS A 31 4.38 1.67 -13.63
C HIS A 31 3.43 0.87 -12.75
N GLU A 32 3.03 -0.31 -13.23
CA GLU A 32 2.33 -1.30 -12.42
C GLU A 32 3.35 -2.28 -11.83
N LEU A 33 3.26 -2.52 -10.54
CA LEU A 33 4.12 -3.45 -9.83
C LEU A 33 3.31 -4.68 -9.45
N GLU A 34 3.84 -5.85 -9.77
CA GLU A 34 3.35 -7.09 -9.19
C GLU A 34 3.67 -7.13 -7.68
N LYS A 35 3.08 -8.10 -6.99
CA LYS A 35 3.25 -8.28 -5.54
C LYS A 35 4.72 -8.55 -5.23
N GLU A 36 5.22 -7.96 -4.15
CA GLU A 36 6.60 -8.12 -3.67
C GLU A 36 7.71 -7.73 -4.67
N THR A 37 7.37 -7.04 -5.74
CA THR A 37 8.33 -6.55 -6.73
C THR A 37 9.13 -5.38 -6.16
N VAL A 38 10.45 -5.48 -6.25
CA VAL A 38 11.37 -4.38 -5.92
C VAL A 38 11.34 -3.35 -7.05
N LEU A 39 10.98 -2.11 -6.70
CA LEU A 39 10.98 -0.99 -7.63
C LEU A 39 12.40 -0.45 -7.88
N PHE A 40 13.20 -0.33 -6.81
CA PHE A 40 14.63 -0.01 -6.86
C PHE A 40 15.31 -0.41 -5.55
N GLN A 41 16.63 -0.57 -5.57
CA GLN A 41 17.43 -0.98 -4.40
C GLN A 41 18.20 0.19 -3.77
N ASP A 42 18.49 0.07 -2.47
CA ASP A 42 19.44 0.96 -1.78
C ASP A 42 20.81 0.95 -2.46
N GLY A 43 21.40 2.12 -2.66
CA GLY A 43 22.67 2.29 -3.36
C GLY A 43 22.61 2.28 -4.89
N GLU A 44 21.44 2.03 -5.50
CA GLU A 44 21.27 2.10 -6.95
C GLU A 44 21.29 3.56 -7.44
N GLU A 45 21.83 3.83 -8.64
CA GLU A 45 21.72 5.17 -9.24
C GLU A 45 20.28 5.44 -9.68
N GLY A 46 19.75 6.63 -9.37
CA GLY A 46 18.34 6.95 -9.58
C GLY A 46 18.10 8.25 -10.32
N SER A 47 17.52 8.18 -11.52
CA SER A 47 17.18 9.35 -12.35
C SER A 47 15.68 9.69 -12.40
N SER A 48 14.86 9.00 -11.60
CA SER A 48 13.40 9.17 -11.59
C SER A 48 12.85 9.23 -10.17
N MET A 49 11.77 10.00 -9.98
CA MET A 49 10.92 9.93 -8.79
C MET A 49 9.58 9.28 -9.15
N TYR A 50 8.91 8.73 -8.14
CA TYR A 50 7.63 8.05 -8.32
C TYR A 50 6.58 8.64 -7.40
N ILE A 51 5.35 8.70 -7.91
CA ILE A 51 4.16 9.09 -7.16
C ILE A 51 3.28 7.86 -7.04
N ILE A 52 2.83 7.55 -5.83
CA ILE A 52 2.01 6.37 -5.59
C ILE A 52 0.55 6.71 -5.90
N LEU A 53 0.03 6.15 -6.99
CA LEU A 53 -1.36 6.38 -7.42
C LEU A 53 -2.36 5.46 -6.69
N SER A 54 -1.89 4.28 -6.27
CA SER A 54 -2.65 3.25 -5.56
C SER A 54 -1.71 2.24 -4.90
N GLY A 55 -2.23 1.50 -3.93
CA GLY A 55 -1.48 0.47 -3.23
C GLY A 55 -0.61 1.01 -2.09
N GLU A 56 0.29 0.15 -1.65
CA GLU A 56 1.22 0.39 -0.56
C GLU A 56 2.61 -0.10 -0.99
N LEU A 57 3.64 0.66 -0.64
CA LEU A 57 5.03 0.31 -0.83
C LEU A 57 5.74 0.25 0.53
N ILE A 58 6.63 -0.72 0.68
CA ILE A 58 7.54 -0.83 1.82
C ILE A 58 8.85 -0.17 1.45
N VAL A 59 9.36 0.68 2.34
CA VAL A 59 10.68 1.30 2.26
C VAL A 59 11.57 0.64 3.31
N SER A 60 12.68 0.06 2.87
CA SER A 60 13.63 -0.62 3.75
C SER A 60 15.06 -0.15 3.53
N LYS A 61 15.85 -0.18 4.60
CA LYS A 61 17.29 0.11 4.58
C LYS A 61 18.02 -0.99 5.33
N ASP A 62 19.08 -1.54 4.72
CA ASP A 62 19.83 -2.67 5.27
C ASP A 62 18.92 -3.86 5.66
N GLY A 63 17.86 -4.08 4.88
CA GLY A 63 16.84 -5.11 5.13
C GLY A 63 15.81 -4.77 6.21
N ILE A 64 15.97 -3.66 6.93
CA ILE A 64 15.06 -3.21 7.98
C ILE A 64 13.98 -2.31 7.36
N GLU A 65 12.71 -2.63 7.57
CA GLU A 65 11.61 -1.76 7.18
C GLU A 65 11.65 -0.46 8.00
N ILE A 66 11.85 0.67 7.32
CA ILE A 66 11.95 1.99 7.95
C ILE A 66 10.68 2.82 7.78
N ALA A 67 9.88 2.54 6.75
CA ALA A 67 8.60 3.17 6.54
C ALA A 67 7.73 2.42 5.53
N ARG A 68 6.44 2.76 5.53
CA ARG A 68 5.49 2.44 4.46
C ARG A 68 5.06 3.72 3.75
N ARG A 69 4.73 3.60 2.47
CA ARG A 69 4.27 4.69 1.61
C ARG A 69 2.97 4.28 0.92
N TYR A 70 2.03 5.21 0.85
CA TYR A 70 0.67 4.97 0.39
C TYR A 70 0.30 5.90 -0.75
N LYS A 71 -0.90 5.70 -1.29
CA LYS A 71 -1.48 6.60 -2.29
C LYS A 71 -1.35 8.08 -1.89
N GLY A 72 -0.75 8.87 -2.77
CA GLY A 72 -0.50 10.30 -2.59
C GLY A 72 0.92 10.62 -2.12
N ASP A 73 1.62 9.65 -1.53
CA ASP A 73 3.03 9.79 -1.19
C ASP A 73 3.91 9.71 -2.45
N TYR A 74 5.13 10.20 -2.32
CA TYR A 74 6.17 10.12 -3.35
C TYR A 74 7.46 9.54 -2.77
N ILE A 75 8.32 9.03 -3.66
CA ILE A 75 9.60 8.40 -3.32
C ILE A 75 10.63 8.66 -4.42
N GLY A 76 11.90 8.49 -4.08
CA GLY A 76 13.01 8.55 -5.04
C GLY A 76 13.38 9.97 -5.46
N GLU A 77 12.83 10.99 -4.80
CA GLU A 77 13.13 12.41 -5.01
C GLU A 77 14.56 12.77 -4.63
N MET A 78 15.11 12.10 -3.61
CA MET A 78 16.44 12.43 -3.07
C MET A 78 17.56 12.25 -4.10
N SER A 79 17.44 11.25 -4.98
CA SER A 79 18.47 11.00 -6.01
C SER A 79 18.47 12.09 -7.08
N LEU A 80 17.33 12.78 -7.29
CA LEU A 80 17.22 13.90 -8.23
C LEU A 80 17.82 15.20 -7.68
N VAL A 81 17.59 15.49 -6.39
CA VAL A 81 17.99 16.77 -5.78
C VAL A 81 19.48 16.80 -5.44
N GLY A 82 20.08 15.65 -5.13
CA GLY A 82 21.44 15.57 -4.62
C GLY A 82 22.45 14.78 -5.47
N ALA A 83 22.03 14.20 -6.61
CA ALA A 83 22.84 13.24 -7.37
C ALA A 83 23.47 12.15 -6.48
N LYS A 84 22.71 11.70 -5.49
CA LYS A 84 23.10 10.61 -4.58
C LYS A 84 22.39 9.33 -5.02
N PRO A 85 22.99 8.16 -4.79
CA PRO A 85 22.29 6.89 -4.97
C PRO A 85 21.00 6.83 -4.15
N ARG A 86 20.10 5.92 -4.52
CA ARG A 86 18.88 5.60 -3.76
C ARG A 86 19.26 5.37 -2.30
N SER A 87 18.54 6.01 -1.39
CA SER A 87 18.85 5.99 0.04
C SER A 87 18.27 4.79 0.80
N ALA A 88 17.43 4.00 0.11
CA ALA A 88 16.66 2.87 0.62
C ALA A 88 16.14 2.03 -0.55
N THR A 89 15.86 0.76 -0.27
CA THR A 89 15.14 -0.16 -1.15
C THR A 89 13.64 0.09 -1.05
N VAL A 90 12.93 0.09 -2.17
CA VAL A 90 11.47 0.18 -2.19
C VAL A 90 10.87 -1.01 -2.93
N LYS A 91 9.86 -1.64 -2.35
CA LYS A 91 9.12 -2.75 -2.95
C LYS A 91 7.62 -2.65 -2.72
N SER A 92 6.83 -3.25 -3.61
CA SER A 92 5.39 -3.44 -3.38
C SER A 92 5.14 -4.42 -2.23
N THR A 93 4.00 -4.27 -1.56
CA THR A 93 3.62 -5.17 -0.46
C THR A 93 2.99 -6.46 -0.95
N MET A 94 2.83 -7.40 -0.03
CA MET A 94 1.90 -8.50 -0.24
C MET A 94 0.46 -7.99 -0.43
N PRO A 95 -0.34 -8.73 -1.21
CA PRO A 95 -1.76 -8.42 -1.40
C PRO A 95 -2.54 -8.63 -0.10
N THR A 96 -3.15 -7.57 0.41
CA THR A 96 -3.93 -7.67 1.64
C THR A 96 -5.21 -8.49 1.46
N VAL A 97 -5.87 -8.42 0.30
CA VAL A 97 -7.18 -9.05 0.07
C VAL A 97 -7.04 -10.54 -0.20
N GLU A 98 -6.09 -10.94 -1.04
CA GLU A 98 -5.85 -12.34 -1.38
C GLU A 98 -5.42 -13.15 -0.16
N ASN A 99 -4.47 -12.63 0.63
CA ASN A 99 -4.06 -13.28 1.88
C ASN A 99 -5.23 -13.37 2.88
N LEU A 100 -6.11 -12.36 2.92
CA LEU A 100 -7.30 -12.40 3.76
C LEU A 100 -8.29 -13.48 3.30
N PHE A 101 -8.54 -13.61 1.99
CA PHE A 101 -9.41 -14.65 1.45
C PHE A 101 -8.87 -16.06 1.67
N GLU A 102 -7.57 -16.26 1.52
CA GLU A 102 -6.92 -17.54 1.85
C GLU A 102 -7.07 -17.87 3.33
N LEU A 103 -6.79 -16.91 4.21
CA LEU A 103 -6.96 -17.08 5.66
C LEU A 103 -8.41 -17.42 6.03
N MET A 104 -9.40 -16.70 5.50
CA MET A 104 -10.81 -17.00 5.74
C MET A 104 -11.21 -18.39 5.27
N SER A 105 -10.68 -18.83 4.12
CA SER A 105 -10.92 -20.17 3.60
C SER A 105 -10.36 -21.25 4.53
N MET A 106 -9.17 -21.03 5.09
CA MET A 106 -8.55 -21.92 6.07
C MET A 106 -9.33 -21.93 7.40
N ILE A 107 -9.84 -20.78 7.85
CA ILE A 107 -10.68 -20.66 9.05
C ILE A 107 -11.99 -21.45 8.87
N ASP A 108 -12.72 -21.25 7.76
CA ASP A 108 -13.97 -21.99 7.48
C ASP A 108 -13.72 -23.50 7.43
N ALA A 109 -12.66 -23.93 6.75
CA ALA A 109 -12.27 -25.35 6.69
C ALA A 109 -11.96 -25.91 8.09
N ALA A 110 -11.19 -25.19 8.90
CA ALA A 110 -10.85 -25.60 10.26
C ALA A 110 -12.10 -25.69 11.15
N LYS A 111 -13.02 -24.72 11.04
CA LYS A 111 -14.27 -24.68 11.82
C LYS A 111 -15.22 -25.82 11.46
N ARG A 112 -15.23 -26.26 10.20
CA ARG A 112 -16.00 -27.45 9.76
C ARG A 112 -15.36 -28.76 10.19
N ALA A 113 -14.04 -28.79 10.33
CA ALA A 113 -13.28 -30.01 10.64
C ALA A 113 -13.18 -30.32 12.15
N SER A 114 -13.41 -29.33 13.03
CA SER A 114 -13.25 -29.51 14.47
C SER A 114 -14.12 -28.54 15.29
N GLU A 115 -14.52 -28.95 16.49
CA GLU A 115 -15.17 -28.08 17.47
C GLU A 115 -14.19 -27.18 18.24
N LYS A 116 -12.88 -27.36 18.04
CA LYS A 116 -11.86 -26.57 18.72
C LYS A 116 -11.89 -25.10 18.27
N PRO A 117 -11.53 -24.16 19.16
CA PRO A 117 -11.47 -22.76 18.80
C PRO A 117 -10.36 -22.49 17.76
N VAL A 118 -10.67 -21.68 16.75
CA VAL A 118 -9.74 -21.23 15.72
C VAL A 118 -9.17 -19.86 16.13
N VAL A 119 -7.85 -19.78 16.24
CA VAL A 119 -7.14 -18.54 16.56
C VAL A 119 -6.44 -18.06 15.29
N ALA A 120 -6.84 -16.90 14.77
CA ALA A 120 -6.20 -16.26 13.63
C ALA A 120 -5.05 -15.37 14.10
N VAL A 121 -3.81 -15.74 13.78
CA VAL A 121 -2.63 -14.91 14.06
C VAL A 121 -2.35 -14.05 12.83
N ILE A 122 -2.51 -12.73 12.97
CA ILE A 122 -2.42 -11.74 11.90
C ILE A 122 -1.40 -10.67 12.32
N PRO A 123 -0.09 -10.92 12.11
CA PRO A 123 0.97 -10.00 12.53
C PRO A 123 0.81 -8.59 11.96
N TYR A 124 0.22 -8.50 10.76
CA TYR A 124 -0.14 -7.25 10.12
C TYR A 124 -1.63 -7.25 9.78
N PHE A 125 -2.43 -6.51 10.54
CA PHE A 125 -3.85 -6.40 10.29
C PHE A 125 -4.12 -5.50 9.08
N GLY A 126 -4.34 -6.14 7.94
CA GLY A 126 -4.78 -5.49 6.71
C GLY A 126 -5.94 -4.53 6.96
N PHE A 127 -5.93 -3.36 6.29
CA PHE A 127 -6.94 -2.31 6.45
C PHE A 127 -6.99 -1.63 7.83
N ALA A 128 -6.04 -1.88 8.74
CA ALA A 128 -6.02 -1.27 10.07
C ALA A 128 -6.13 0.27 10.05
N ARG A 129 -5.56 0.94 9.03
CA ARG A 129 -5.63 2.41 8.87
C ARG A 129 -7.01 2.94 8.44
N GLN A 130 -7.95 2.07 8.07
CA GLN A 130 -9.33 2.43 7.73
C GLN A 130 -10.26 2.20 8.92
N ASP A 131 -9.87 2.69 10.10
CA ASP A 131 -10.58 2.56 11.39
C ASP A 131 -11.70 3.57 11.60
N ARG A 132 -11.72 4.63 10.79
CA ARG A 132 -12.70 5.72 10.90
C ARG A 132 -13.09 6.25 9.53
N LYS A 133 -14.19 6.99 9.51
CA LYS A 133 -14.60 7.78 8.35
C LYS A 133 -13.85 9.10 8.35
N ASP A 134 -13.09 9.38 7.30
CA ASP A 134 -12.49 10.70 7.05
C ASP A 134 -13.50 11.66 6.39
N LYS A 135 -14.51 11.12 5.70
CA LYS A 135 -15.59 11.86 5.02
C LYS A 135 -16.94 11.16 5.15
N PRO A 136 -18.06 11.85 4.93
CA PRO A 136 -19.37 11.20 4.88
C PRO A 136 -19.43 10.11 3.80
N ARG A 137 -20.10 8.99 4.11
CA ARG A 137 -20.36 7.86 3.18
C ARG A 137 -19.13 7.07 2.69
N VAL A 138 -18.05 7.03 3.46
CA VAL A 138 -16.91 6.12 3.21
C VAL A 138 -17.01 4.84 4.05
N ALA A 139 -16.38 3.77 3.57
CA ALA A 139 -16.28 2.49 4.29
C ALA A 139 -15.32 2.57 5.49
N ILE A 140 -15.55 1.75 6.51
CA ILE A 140 -14.62 1.51 7.62
C ILE A 140 -14.02 0.13 7.39
N GLY A 141 -12.94 0.08 6.61
CA GLY A 141 -12.34 -1.17 6.15
C GLY A 141 -11.89 -2.11 7.28
N SER A 142 -11.31 -1.57 8.36
CA SER A 142 -10.85 -2.41 9.47
C SER A 142 -12.01 -3.14 10.17
N LYS A 143 -13.16 -2.46 10.36
CA LYS A 143 -14.35 -3.06 10.96
C LYS A 143 -14.97 -4.11 10.04
N MET A 144 -15.00 -3.85 8.74
CA MET A 144 -15.46 -4.81 7.74
C MET A 144 -14.63 -6.09 7.78
N VAL A 145 -13.29 -5.98 7.79
CA VAL A 145 -12.40 -7.14 7.87
C VAL A 145 -12.58 -7.91 9.19
N ALA A 146 -12.71 -7.20 10.32
CA ALA A 146 -12.96 -7.84 11.61
C ALA A 146 -14.27 -8.65 11.61
N MET A 147 -15.34 -8.09 11.04
CA MET A 147 -16.63 -8.80 10.89
C MET A 147 -16.52 -10.01 9.96
N MET A 148 -15.73 -9.91 8.88
CA MET A 148 -15.49 -11.03 7.97
C MET A 148 -14.76 -12.19 8.65
N LEU A 149 -13.71 -11.90 9.44
CA LEU A 149 -12.98 -12.91 10.20
C LEU A 149 -13.86 -13.60 11.26
N GLU A 150 -14.67 -12.81 11.97
CA GLU A 150 -15.66 -13.33 12.93
C GLU A 150 -16.68 -14.24 12.21
N THR A 151 -17.21 -13.79 11.07
CA THR A 151 -18.18 -14.56 10.27
C THR A 151 -17.58 -15.84 9.69
N ALA A 152 -16.31 -15.82 9.29
CA ALA A 152 -15.60 -17.01 8.82
C ALA A 152 -15.43 -18.07 9.92
N GLY A 153 -15.53 -17.69 11.20
CA GLY A 153 -15.46 -18.59 12.34
C GLY A 153 -14.20 -18.46 13.20
N ALA A 154 -13.45 -17.35 13.09
CA ALA A 154 -12.33 -17.08 13.99
C ALA A 154 -12.85 -16.76 15.40
N ASP A 155 -12.40 -17.52 16.39
CA ASP A 155 -12.79 -17.34 17.79
C ASP A 155 -11.89 -16.29 18.49
N ARG A 156 -10.66 -16.10 18.02
CA ARG A 156 -9.71 -15.07 18.50
C ARG A 156 -8.82 -14.56 17.36
N VAL A 157 -8.36 -13.31 17.50
CA VAL A 157 -7.38 -12.68 16.61
C VAL A 157 -6.20 -12.17 17.45
N MET A 158 -4.97 -12.42 17.00
CA MET A 158 -3.71 -12.00 17.66
C MET A 158 -2.75 -11.34 16.68
#